data_AF-D1BU65-F1
#
_entry.id   AF-D1BU65-F1
#
_cell.length_a   1.000
_cell.length_b   1.000
_cell.length_c   1.000
_cell.angle_alpha   90.00
_cell.angle_beta   90.00
_cell.angle_gamma   90.00
#
_symmetry.space_group_name_H-M   'P 1'
#
loop_
_entity.id
_entity.type
_entity.pdbx_description
1 polymer ?
#
loop_
_entity_poly.entity_id
_entity_poly.type
_entity_poly.pdbx_seq_one_letter_code
_entity_poly.pdbx_strand_id
1 'polypeptide(L)'
;MGTRWSENVWNPAKKRAGLTAESFTMHDLRHFYASALIHHGASVKTVQTRLGHSSATETLETYAHLWPDDDLVSRTAVQDVLTTRADVLAKADKARAEAAEAAATSTEPSDGAAA
;
A
#
# COMPACT_ATOMS: atom_id res chain seq x y z
N MET A 1 -11.83 -41.80 7.38
CA MET A 1 -12.95 -41.66 8.36
C MET A 1 -13.57 -40.28 8.14
N GLY A 2 -14.71 -40.20 7.45
CA GLY A 2 -15.40 -38.93 7.25
C GLY A 2 -15.96 -38.43 8.59
N THR A 3 -15.87 -37.13 8.86
CA THR A 3 -16.56 -36.57 10.02
C THR A 3 -18.06 -36.60 9.75
N ARG A 4 -18.88 -36.84 10.79
CA ARG A 4 -20.36 -36.78 10.68
C ARG A 4 -20.86 -35.48 10.05
N TRP A 5 -20.12 -34.38 10.22
CA TRP A 5 -20.43 -33.11 9.58
C TRP A 5 -20.17 -33.13 8.06
N SER A 6 -19.07 -33.73 7.61
CA SER A 6 -18.76 -33.83 6.19
C SER A 6 -19.84 -34.59 5.42
N GLU A 7 -20.30 -35.71 5.99
CA GLU A 7 -21.31 -36.57 5.37
C GLU A 7 -22.71 -35.93 5.37
N ASN A 8 -23.11 -35.31 6.47
CA ASN A 8 -24.49 -34.82 6.64
C ASN A 8 -24.70 -33.37 6.20
N VAL A 9 -23.64 -32.55 6.12
CA VAL A 9 -23.75 -31.11 5.85
C VAL A 9 -22.98 -30.73 4.59
N TRP A 10 -21.67 -31.02 4.55
CA TRP A 10 -20.79 -30.55 3.48
C TRP A 10 -21.10 -31.21 2.13
N ASN A 11 -21.11 -32.54 2.08
CA ASN A 11 -21.33 -33.27 0.83
C ASN A 11 -22.72 -33.00 0.21
N PRO A 12 -23.82 -32.94 0.98
CA PRO A 12 -25.11 -32.49 0.46
C PRO A 12 -25.09 -31.05 -0.05
N ALA A 13 -24.42 -30.13 0.65
CA ALA A 13 -24.31 -28.74 0.21
C ALA A 13 -23.53 -28.61 -1.10
N LYS A 14 -22.38 -29.29 -1.22
CA LYS A 14 -21.60 -29.39 -2.47
C LYS A 14 -22.46 -29.89 -3.63
N LYS A 15 -23.20 -30.97 -3.41
CA LYS A 15 -24.09 -31.56 -4.43
C LYS A 15 -25.17 -30.59 -4.89
N ARG A 16 -25.83 -29.87 -3.97
CA ARG A 16 -26.84 -28.86 -4.31
C ARG A 16 -26.26 -27.67 -5.07
N ALA A 17 -25.03 -27.28 -4.78
CA ALA A 17 -24.32 -26.21 -5.47
C ALA A 17 -23.71 -26.64 -6.83
N GLY A 18 -23.82 -27.92 -7.21
CA GLY A 18 -23.20 -28.45 -8.43
C GLY A 18 -21.67 -28.62 -8.34
N LEU A 19 -21.08 -28.49 -7.15
CA LEU A 19 -19.64 -28.57 -6.90
C LEU A 19 -19.25 -30.00 -6.52
N THR A 20 -19.45 -30.94 -7.44
CA THR A 20 -19.29 -32.39 -7.18
C THR A 20 -17.87 -32.91 -7.39
N ALA A 21 -16.90 -32.04 -7.68
CA ALA A 21 -15.50 -32.46 -7.76
C ALA A 21 -15.03 -32.97 -6.39
N GLU A 22 -14.45 -34.18 -6.38
CA GLU A 22 -13.90 -34.77 -5.15
C GLU A 22 -12.75 -33.93 -4.57
N SER A 23 -12.00 -33.24 -5.43
CA SER A 23 -10.94 -32.31 -5.04
C SER A 23 -11.45 -31.01 -4.42
N PHE A 24 -12.75 -30.70 -4.51
CA PHE A 24 -13.30 -29.48 -3.93
C PHE A 24 -13.59 -29.65 -2.44
N THR A 25 -12.90 -28.85 -1.63
CA THR A 25 -12.84 -28.87 -0.19
C THR A 25 -13.22 -27.52 0.41
N MET A 26 -13.34 -27.48 1.75
CA MET A 26 -13.53 -26.22 2.46
C MET A 26 -12.32 -25.28 2.35
N HIS A 27 -11.13 -25.83 2.04
CA HIS A 27 -9.92 -25.02 1.87
C HIS A 27 -10.01 -24.18 0.58
N ASP A 28 -10.67 -24.67 -0.46
CA ASP A 28 -10.93 -23.90 -1.69
C ASP A 28 -11.81 -22.69 -1.44
N LEU A 29 -12.79 -22.80 -0.54
CA LEU A 29 -13.60 -21.65 -0.11
C LEU A 29 -12.75 -20.61 0.63
N ARG A 30 -11.77 -21.06 1.42
CA ARG A 30 -10.82 -20.16 2.10
C ARG A 30 -9.91 -19.46 1.09
N HIS A 31 -9.41 -20.18 0.08
CA HIS A 31 -8.63 -19.60 -1.01
C HIS A 31 -9.44 -18.59 -1.82
N PHE A 32 -10.70 -18.91 -2.15
CA PHE A 32 -11.62 -17.98 -2.83
C PHE A 32 -11.84 -16.70 -2.02
N TYR A 33 -12.06 -16.84 -0.71
CA TYR A 33 -12.24 -15.66 0.15
C TYR A 33 -10.99 -14.79 0.21
N ALA A 34 -9.80 -15.40 0.33
CA ALA A 34 -8.53 -14.68 0.32
C ALA A 34 -8.31 -13.95 -1.02
N SER A 35 -8.50 -14.64 -2.15
CA SER A 35 -8.30 -14.05 -3.47
C SER A 35 -9.25 -12.91 -3.76
N ALA A 36 -10.52 -13.02 -3.35
CA ALA A 36 -11.50 -11.93 -3.47
C ALA A 36 -11.07 -10.68 -2.68
N LEU A 37 -10.62 -10.84 -1.44
CA LEU A 37 -10.14 -9.71 -0.63
C LEU A 37 -8.94 -9.01 -1.29
N ILE A 38 -7.97 -9.78 -1.76
CA ILE A 38 -6.75 -9.26 -2.39
C ILE A 38 -7.07 -8.54 -3.69
N HIS A 39 -7.93 -9.12 -4.53
CA HIS A 39 -8.38 -8.52 -5.78
C HIS A 39 -9.04 -7.15 -5.57
N HIS A 40 -9.77 -6.98 -4.47
CA HIS A 40 -10.37 -5.70 -4.10
C HIS A 40 -9.44 -4.75 -3.33
N GLY A 41 -8.13 -5.02 -3.33
CA GLY A 41 -7.11 -4.12 -2.77
C GLY A 41 -6.96 -4.20 -1.25
N ALA A 42 -7.43 -5.28 -0.60
CA ALA A 42 -7.20 -5.44 0.83
C ALA A 42 -5.71 -5.58 1.15
N SER A 43 -5.29 -4.95 2.26
CA SER A 43 -3.91 -5.07 2.74
C SER A 43 -3.63 -6.49 3.28
N VAL A 44 -2.36 -6.89 3.26
CA VAL A 44 -1.90 -8.18 3.83
C VAL A 44 -2.37 -8.36 5.27
N LYS A 45 -2.29 -7.30 6.09
CA LYS A 45 -2.75 -7.33 7.48
C LYS A 45 -4.26 -7.59 7.60
N THR A 46 -5.04 -6.95 6.74
CA THR A 46 -6.50 -7.18 6.69
C THR A 46 -6.80 -8.63 6.35
N VAL A 47 -6.17 -9.17 5.30
CA VAL A 47 -6.37 -10.56 4.88
C VAL A 47 -5.93 -11.52 5.99
N GLN A 48 -4.76 -11.31 6.60
CA GLN A 48 -4.27 -12.09 7.73
C GLN A 48 -5.30 -12.17 8.86
N THR A 49 -5.81 -11.01 9.32
CA THR A 49 -6.80 -10.96 10.41
C THR A 49 -8.10 -11.65 10.02
N ARG A 50 -8.58 -11.48 8.79
CA ARG A 50 -9.82 -12.12 8.32
C ARG A 50 -9.71 -13.63 8.19
N LEU A 51 -8.52 -14.13 7.82
CA LEU A 51 -8.23 -15.55 7.77
C LEU A 51 -7.92 -16.12 9.17
N GLY A 52 -7.55 -15.28 10.14
CA GLY A 52 -7.14 -15.71 11.48
C GLY A 52 -5.74 -16.32 11.50
N HIS A 53 -4.87 -15.92 10.56
CA HIS A 53 -3.47 -16.34 10.58
C HIS A 53 -2.71 -15.65 11.71
N SER A 54 -1.84 -16.39 12.38
CA SER A 54 -1.08 -15.88 13.53
C SER A 54 -0.06 -14.83 13.10
N SER A 55 0.45 -14.96 11.87
CA SER A 55 1.46 -14.09 11.28
C SER A 55 1.10 -13.68 9.85
N ALA A 56 1.61 -12.52 9.43
CA ALA A 56 1.50 -12.08 8.04
C ALA A 56 2.27 -13.01 7.08
N THR A 57 3.35 -13.64 7.57
CA THR A 57 4.17 -14.60 6.81
C THR A 57 3.34 -15.76 6.29
N GLU A 58 2.53 -16.41 7.13
CA GLU A 58 1.62 -17.50 6.69
C GLU A 58 0.72 -17.07 5.52
N THR A 59 0.24 -15.82 5.55
CA THR A 59 -0.60 -15.27 4.49
C THR A 59 0.21 -15.04 3.22
N LEU A 60 1.41 -14.46 3.34
CA LEU A 60 2.27 -14.13 2.22
C LEU A 60 2.84 -15.39 1.53
N GLU A 61 3.25 -16.40 2.30
CA GLU A 61 3.73 -17.67 1.74
C GLU A 61 2.71 -18.31 0.80
N THR A 62 1.42 -18.19 1.13
CA THR A 62 0.34 -18.80 0.34
C THR A 62 -0.16 -17.87 -0.77
N TYR A 63 -0.33 -16.58 -0.49
CA TYR A 63 -1.13 -15.66 -1.33
C TYR A 63 -0.36 -14.48 -1.92
N ALA A 64 0.95 -14.32 -1.66
CA ALA A 64 1.70 -13.15 -2.14
C ALA A 64 1.58 -12.95 -3.66
N HIS A 65 1.53 -14.04 -4.42
CA HIS A 65 1.38 -14.04 -5.88
C HIS A 65 0.07 -13.44 -6.41
N LEU A 66 -0.92 -13.20 -5.53
CA LEU A 66 -2.19 -12.58 -5.89
C LEU A 66 -2.18 -11.06 -5.78
N TRP A 67 -1.23 -10.48 -5.04
CA TRP A 67 -1.11 -9.03 -4.99
C TRP A 67 -0.50 -8.53 -6.32
N PRO A 68 -1.03 -7.42 -6.87
CA PRO A 68 -0.44 -6.82 -8.06
C PRO A 68 0.99 -6.41 -7.78
N ASP A 69 1.90 -6.78 -8.68
CA ASP A 69 3.23 -6.18 -8.73
C ASP A 69 3.07 -4.76 -9.26
N ASP A 70 3.51 -3.78 -8.48
CA ASP A 70 3.32 -2.37 -8.81
C ASP A 70 4.61 -1.59 -8.60
N ASP A 71 5.67 -2.08 -9.27
CA ASP A 71 6.95 -1.37 -9.40
C ASP A 71 6.74 0.07 -9.87
N LEU A 72 5.81 0.30 -10.81
CA LEU A 72 5.51 1.63 -11.32
C LEU A 72 4.91 2.54 -10.26
N VAL A 73 3.89 2.09 -9.50
CA VAL A 73 3.36 2.89 -8.38
C VAL A 73 4.43 3.14 -7.33
N SER A 74 5.25 2.14 -7.02
CA SER A 74 6.34 2.28 -6.05
C SER A 74 7.31 3.37 -6.48
N ARG A 75 7.71 3.39 -7.76
CA ARG A 75 8.60 4.39 -8.32
C ARG A 75 7.97 5.77 -8.38
N THR A 76 6.72 5.86 -8.81
CA THR A 76 5.98 7.14 -8.86
C THR A 76 5.84 7.73 -7.47
N ALA A 77 5.47 6.94 -6.46
CA ALA A 77 5.32 7.42 -5.08
C ALA A 77 6.63 8.02 -4.55
N VAL A 78 7.77 7.39 -4.81
CA VAL A 78 9.08 7.93 -4.40
C VAL A 78 9.43 9.19 -5.18
N GLN A 79 9.21 9.19 -6.50
CA GLN A 79 9.48 10.35 -7.36
C GLN A 79 8.68 11.58 -6.90
N ASP A 80 7.40 11.43 -6.58
CA ASP A 80 6.52 12.53 -6.16
C ASP A 80 7.02 13.19 -4.87
N VAL A 81 7.46 12.38 -3.89
CA VAL A 81 8.03 12.87 -2.64
C VAL A 81 9.31 13.67 -2.90
N LEU A 82 10.19 13.15 -3.76
CA LEU A 82 11.47 13.79 -4.07
C LEU A 82 11.29 15.09 -4.85
N THR A 83 10.41 15.12 -5.85
CA THR A 83 10.08 16.34 -6.62
C THR A 83 9.48 17.40 -5.72
N THR A 84 8.51 17.04 -4.88
CA THR A 84 7.92 17.97 -3.89
C THR A 84 8.99 18.55 -2.97
N ARG A 85 9.95 17.72 -2.52
CA ARG A 85 11.03 18.17 -1.65
C ARG A 85 11.99 19.11 -2.36
N ALA A 86 12.35 18.83 -3.61
CA ALA A 86 13.22 19.67 -4.42
C ALA A 86 12.61 21.08 -4.62
N ASP A 87 11.31 21.16 -4.90
CA ASP A 87 10.60 22.43 -5.07
C ASP A 87 10.61 23.28 -3.80
N VAL A 88 10.43 22.65 -2.63
CA VAL A 88 10.50 23.34 -1.32
C VAL A 88 11.90 23.90 -1.08
N LEU A 89 12.95 23.15 -1.39
CA LEU A 89 14.33 23.60 -1.21
C LEU A 89 14.67 24.75 -2.16
N ALA A 90 14.30 24.64 -3.44
CA ALA A 90 14.52 25.69 -4.42
C ALA A 90 13.83 27.01 -4.03
N LYS A 91 12.60 26.94 -3.49
CA LYS A 91 11.89 28.11 -2.96
C LYS A 91 12.60 28.72 -1.74
N ALA A 92 13.12 27.90 -0.84
CA ALA A 92 13.85 28.38 0.34
C ALA A 92 15.16 29.06 -0.05
N ASP A 93 15.90 28.50 -1.00
CA ASP A 93 17.16 29.08 -1.49
C ASP A 93 16.91 30.41 -2.20
N LYS A 94 15.85 30.50 -3.02
CA LYS A 94 15.42 31.76 -3.62
C LYS A 94 15.08 32.82 -2.58
N ALA A 95 14.29 32.49 -1.56
CA ALA A 95 13.92 33.42 -0.50
C ALA A 95 15.14 33.93 0.29
N ARG A 96 16.15 33.07 0.51
CA ARG A 96 17.42 33.46 1.15
C ARG A 96 18.23 34.41 0.29
N ALA A 97 18.29 34.18 -1.03
CA ALA A 97 18.97 35.05 -1.96
C ALA A 97 18.31 36.45 -2.01
N GLU A 98 16.97 36.50 -2.10
CA GLU A 98 16.21 37.75 -2.09
C GLU A 98 16.40 38.54 -0.77
N ALA A 99 16.44 37.86 0.37
CA ALA A 99 16.70 38.49 1.66
C ALA A 99 18.14 39.06 1.77
N ALA A 100 19.12 38.36 1.21
CA ALA A 100 20.52 38.82 1.18
C ALA A 100 20.70 40.04 0.27
N GLU A 101 20.05 40.05 -0.89
CA GLU A 101 20.05 41.19 -1.82
C GLU A 101 19.39 42.42 -1.20
N ALA A 102 18.22 42.27 -0.55
CA ALA A 102 17.56 43.37 0.16
C ALA A 102 18.41 43.97 1.28
N ALA A 103 19.19 43.15 2.00
CA ALA A 103 20.12 43.62 3.02
C ALA A 103 21.31 44.41 2.41
N ALA A 104 21.77 44.03 1.22
CA ALA A 104 22.86 44.71 0.53
C ALA A 104 22.42 46.09 -0.02
N THR A 105 21.20 46.22 -0.53
CA THR A 105 20.67 47.49 -1.07
C THR A 105 20.34 48.52 0.02
N SER A 106 20.18 48.12 1.28
CA SER A 106 19.90 49.04 2.39
C SER A 106 21.15 49.75 2.95
N THR A 107 22.35 49.45 2.46
CA THR A 107 23.61 50.02 2.97
C THR A 107 24.24 50.95 1.92
N GLU A 108 23.62 52.10 1.64
CA GLU A 108 24.35 53.25 1.10
C GLU A 108 24.73 54.18 2.27
N PRO A 109 26.00 54.60 2.37
CA PRO A 109 26.41 55.58 3.37
C PRO A 109 25.85 56.94 2.96
N SER A 110 25.13 57.61 3.87
CA SER A 110 24.77 59.01 3.71
C SER A 110 26.04 59.87 3.79
N ASP A 111 26.73 60.02 2.65
CA ASP A 111 27.76 61.04 2.49
C ASP A 111 27.09 62.33 2.00
N GLY A 112 27.12 63.35 2.85
CA GLY A 112 26.62 64.69 2.57
C GLY A 112 26.16 65.39 3.86
N ALA A 113 26.70 66.52 4.29
CA ALA A 113 27.66 67.40 3.65
C ALA A 113 28.37 68.21 4.75
N ALA A 114 29.65 68.48 4.49
CA ALA A 114 30.43 69.48 5.19
C ALA A 114 29.77 70.87 5.09
N ALA A 115 29.69 71.57 6.21
CA ALA A 115 29.89 73.02 6.35
C ALA A 115 29.96 73.39 7.84
#